data_AF-A0A930WBF2-F1
#
_entry.id   AF-A0A930WBF2-F1
#
_cell.length_a   1.000
_cell.length_b   1.000
_cell.length_c   1.000
_cell.angle_alpha   90.00
_cell.angle_beta   90.00
_cell.angle_gamma   90.00
#
_symmetry.space_group_name_H-M   'P 1'
#
loop_
_entity.id
_entity.type
_entity.pdbx_description
1 polymer ?
#
loop_
_entity_poly.entity_id
_entity_poly.type
_entity_poly.pdbx_seq_one_letter_code
_entity_poly.pdbx_strand_id
1 'polypeptide(L)'
;GLDICLEKLKGILKRWDDIGVTDHGTWANQEAMFVRQLRNMILYAMAVTKAARCRDESRGAHAKILLDDKGERMTDADGELMFYGRDDERFMKTSIVDYDPKTEEPQVSYMDFEHSLIKARARNYAVAKKE
;
A
#
# COMPACT_ATOMS: atom_id res chain seq x y z
N GLY A 1 4.93 9.99 6.14
CA GLY A 1 5.27 8.55 6.07
C GLY A 1 4.02 7.72 5.85
N LEU A 2 4.18 6.41 5.66
CA LEU A 2 3.06 5.49 5.44
C LEU A 2 2.10 5.40 6.64
N ASP A 3 2.62 5.51 7.87
CA ASP A 3 1.78 5.52 9.08
C ASP A 3 0.84 6.73 9.12
N ILE A 4 1.37 7.92 8.82
CA ILE A 4 0.57 9.16 8.70
C ILE A 4 -0.49 8.98 7.59
N CYS A 5 -0.13 8.39 6.45
CA CYS A 5 -1.07 8.15 5.37
C CYS A 5 -2.23 7.25 5.83
N LEU A 6 -1.93 6.14 6.52
CA LEU A 6 -2.93 5.23 7.06
C LEU A 6 -3.85 5.92 8.08
N GLU A 7 -3.30 6.74 8.98
CA GLU A 7 -4.07 7.53 9.94
C GLU A 7 -5.04 8.49 9.23
N LYS A 8 -4.56 9.21 8.20
CA LYS A 8 -5.40 10.12 7.41
C LYS A 8 -6.50 9.38 6.65
N LEU A 9 -6.20 8.20 6.09
CA LEU A 9 -7.20 7.37 5.41
C LEU A 9 -8.31 6.92 6.37
N LYS A 10 -7.97 6.51 7.60
CA LYS A 10 -8.97 6.19 8.64
C LYS A 10 -9.83 7.41 9.00
N GLY A 11 -9.22 8.60 9.07
CA GLY A 11 -9.96 9.84 9.28
C GLY A 11 -10.93 10.15 8.14
N ILE A 12 -10.54 9.88 6.88
CA ILE A 12 -11.41 10.04 5.71
C ILE A 12 -12.54 9.01 5.73
N LEU A 13 -12.25 7.76 6.10
CA LEU A 13 -13.26 6.71 6.25
C LEU A 13 -14.30 7.08 7.30
N LYS A 14 -13.87 7.58 8.47
CA LYS A 14 -14.80 8.05 9.50
C LYS A 14 -15.68 9.20 9.02
N ARG A 15 -15.14 10.12 8.22
CA ARG A 15 -15.93 11.23 7.64
C ARG A 15 -16.94 10.76 6.59
N TRP A 16 -16.74 9.58 6.01
CA TRP A 16 -17.70 8.99 5.08
C TRP A 16 -19.00 8.60 5.79
N ASP A 17 -18.95 8.23 7.07
CA ASP A 17 -20.16 7.87 7.86
C ASP A 17 -21.15 9.04 7.97
N ASP A 18 -20.65 10.29 7.94
CA ASP A 18 -21.44 11.52 8.02
C ASP A 18 -21.51 12.26 6.66
N ILE A 19 -21.40 11.53 5.54
CA ILE A 19 -21.40 12.16 4.21
C ILE A 19 -22.80 12.66 3.81
N GLY A 20 -22.89 13.94 3.46
CA GLY A 20 -24.11 14.53 2.92
C GLY A 20 -24.33 14.14 1.46
N VAL A 21 -25.58 13.85 1.11
CA VAL A 21 -26.03 13.58 -0.26
C VAL A 21 -27.12 14.59 -0.61
N THR A 22 -27.08 15.17 -1.80
CA THR A 22 -28.05 16.19 -2.26
C THR A 22 -29.25 15.60 -2.99
N ASP A 23 -29.05 14.53 -3.75
CA ASP A 23 -30.11 13.77 -4.42
C ASP A 23 -30.72 12.74 -3.46
N HIS A 24 -32.00 12.90 -3.14
CA HIS A 24 -32.77 11.98 -2.30
C HIS A 24 -33.71 11.07 -3.11
N GLY A 25 -33.58 11.08 -4.44
CA GLY A 25 -34.32 10.19 -5.33
C GLY A 25 -33.97 8.71 -5.08
N THR A 26 -34.99 7.86 -5.14
CA THR A 26 -34.85 6.40 -4.96
C THR A 26 -34.53 5.67 -6.27
N TRP A 27 -34.53 6.39 -7.41
CA TRP A 27 -34.32 5.83 -8.74
C TRP A 27 -33.27 6.65 -9.50
N ALA A 28 -32.37 5.96 -10.22
CA ALA A 28 -31.32 6.55 -11.05
C ALA A 28 -30.40 7.57 -10.33
N ASN A 29 -30.22 7.43 -9.01
CA ASN A 29 -29.40 8.32 -8.20
C ASN A 29 -27.90 7.95 -8.31
N GLN A 30 -27.16 8.72 -9.12
CA GLN A 30 -25.73 8.51 -9.33
C GLN A 30 -24.89 8.91 -8.10
N GLU A 31 -25.34 9.92 -7.36
CA GLU A 31 -24.63 10.42 -6.17
C GLU A 31 -24.51 9.31 -5.12
N ALA A 32 -25.62 8.62 -4.83
CA ALA A 32 -25.64 7.47 -3.93
C ALA A 32 -24.71 6.33 -4.41
N MET A 33 -24.61 6.09 -5.73
CA MET A 33 -23.70 5.09 -6.28
C MET A 33 -22.23 5.48 -6.09
N PHE A 34 -21.86 6.74 -6.37
CA PHE A 34 -20.48 7.21 -6.19
C PHE A 34 -20.07 7.22 -4.73
N VAL A 35 -20.93 7.67 -3.83
CA VAL A 35 -20.68 7.65 -2.39
C VAL A 35 -20.43 6.22 -1.90
N ARG A 36 -21.22 5.25 -2.35
CA ARG A 36 -21.00 3.82 -2.02
C ARG A 36 -19.67 3.29 -2.55
N GLN A 37 -19.28 3.66 -3.78
CA GLN A 37 -18.01 3.25 -4.37
C GLN A 37 -16.82 3.91 -3.66
N LEU A 38 -16.94 5.18 -3.27
CA LEU A 38 -15.91 5.92 -2.56
C LEU A 38 -15.47 5.21 -1.29
N ARG A 39 -16.43 4.66 -0.51
CA ARG A 39 -16.10 3.87 0.69
C ARG A 39 -15.16 2.72 0.37
N ASN A 40 -15.50 1.93 -0.65
CA ASN A 40 -14.69 0.78 -1.05
C ASN A 40 -13.30 1.21 -1.50
N MET A 41 -13.20 2.32 -2.24
CA MET A 41 -11.91 2.88 -2.66
C MET A 41 -11.03 3.29 -1.48
N ILE A 42 -11.60 3.88 -0.43
CA ILE A 42 -10.86 4.23 0.80
C ILE A 42 -10.33 2.96 1.48
N LEU A 43 -11.16 1.90 1.59
CA LEU A 43 -10.73 0.61 2.16
C LEU A 43 -9.61 -0.04 1.34
N TYR A 44 -9.70 -0.01 0.01
CA TYR A 44 -8.60 -0.49 -0.85
C TYR A 44 -7.32 0.33 -0.66
N ALA A 45 -7.42 1.65 -0.55
CA ALA A 45 -6.26 2.50 -0.27
C ALA A 45 -5.61 2.18 1.09
N MET A 46 -6.42 1.88 2.11
CA MET A 46 -5.92 1.41 3.41
C MET A 46 -5.20 0.07 3.29
N ALA A 47 -5.75 -0.88 2.53
CA ALA A 47 -5.12 -2.18 2.28
C ALA A 47 -3.74 -2.04 1.61
N VAL A 48 -3.66 -1.23 0.54
CA VAL A 48 -2.39 -0.94 -0.16
C VAL A 48 -1.38 -0.28 0.77
N THR A 49 -1.80 0.74 1.52
CA THR A 49 -0.92 1.48 2.43
C THR A 49 -0.40 0.60 3.55
N LYS A 50 -1.26 -0.23 4.15
CA LYS A 50 -0.89 -1.16 5.23
C LYS A 50 0.07 -2.23 4.73
N ALA A 51 -0.19 -2.81 3.55
CA ALA A 51 0.71 -3.78 2.94
C ALA A 51 2.09 -3.19 2.64
N ALA A 52 2.15 -1.97 2.06
CA ALA A 52 3.38 -1.24 1.83
C ALA A 52 4.13 -0.93 3.13
N ARG A 53 3.38 -0.63 4.21
CA ARG A 53 3.95 -0.35 5.53
C ARG A 53 4.58 -1.58 6.17
N CYS A 54 3.95 -2.75 6.07
CA CYS A 54 4.45 -4.00 6.65
C CYS A 54 5.60 -4.64 5.85
N ARG A 55 5.77 -4.27 4.57
CA ARG A 55 6.81 -4.85 3.71
C ARG A 55 8.09 -3.99 3.73
N ASP A 56 9.05 -4.37 4.57
CA ASP A 56 10.34 -3.69 4.77
C ASP A 56 11.40 -4.14 3.74
N GLU A 57 11.09 -4.00 2.45
CA GLU A 57 12.03 -4.21 1.34
C GLU A 57 11.68 -3.29 0.16
N SER A 58 12.55 -3.22 -0.85
CA SER A 58 12.20 -2.68 -2.17
C SER A 58 12.20 -3.78 -3.24
N ARG A 59 11.10 -3.92 -3.97
CA ARG A 59 10.89 -4.94 -5.00
C ARG A 59 9.97 -4.47 -6.12
N GLY A 60 10.49 -4.45 -7.35
CA GLY A 60 9.71 -4.03 -8.52
C GLY A 60 9.32 -2.56 -8.41
N ALA A 61 8.01 -2.28 -8.43
CA ALA A 61 7.47 -0.92 -8.29
C ALA A 61 7.39 -0.44 -6.83
N HIS A 62 7.49 -1.34 -5.85
CA HIS A 62 7.51 -0.98 -4.43
C HIS A 62 8.93 -0.56 -4.05
N ALA A 63 9.17 0.75 -3.92
CA ALA A 63 10.44 1.33 -3.47
C ALA A 63 10.25 1.98 -2.10
N LYS A 64 10.81 1.35 -1.06
CA LYS A 64 10.63 1.81 0.31
C LYS A 64 11.86 2.55 0.79
N ILE A 65 11.65 3.77 1.27
CA ILE A 65 12.72 4.60 1.84
C ILE A 65 13.12 4.10 3.23
N LEU A 66 14.40 4.23 3.54
CA LEU A 66 14.95 4.02 4.88
C LEU A 66 14.63 5.22 5.77
N LEU A 67 14.26 4.93 7.02
CA LEU A 67 13.98 5.93 8.04
C LEU A 67 14.97 5.73 9.19
N ASP A 68 15.39 6.83 9.83
CA ASP A 68 16.24 6.80 11.01
C ASP A 68 15.45 6.39 12.27
N ASP A 69 16.14 6.29 13.40
CA ASP A 69 15.52 5.96 14.70
C ASP A 69 14.46 6.97 15.16
N LYS A 70 14.44 8.17 14.56
CA LYS A 70 13.48 9.25 14.83
C LYS A 70 12.33 9.29 13.81
N GLY A 71 12.36 8.42 12.79
CA GLY A 71 11.36 8.36 11.72
C GLY A 71 11.57 9.38 10.59
N GLU A 72 12.72 10.05 10.55
CA GLU A 72 13.14 10.97 9.49
C GLU A 72 13.73 10.21 8.31
N ARG A 73 13.67 10.79 7.11
CA ARG A 73 14.15 10.13 5.90
C ARG A 73 15.67 10.09 5.91
N MET A 74 16.25 8.92 5.70
CA MET A 74 17.69 8.80 5.58
C MET A 74 18.15 9.21 4.19
N THR A 75 19.22 9.99 4.13
CA THR A 75 19.90 10.37 2.89
C THR A 75 21.34 9.87 2.89
N ASP A 76 21.89 9.65 1.69
CA ASP A 76 23.32 9.38 1.53
C ASP A 76 24.16 10.66 1.67
N ALA A 77 25.49 10.53 1.44
CA ALA A 77 26.43 11.64 1.55
C ALA A 77 26.19 12.75 0.50
N ASP A 78 25.53 12.42 -0.61
CA ASP A 78 25.20 13.34 -1.70
C ASP A 78 23.80 13.96 -1.52
N GLY A 79 23.05 13.55 -0.49
CA GLY A 79 21.73 14.06 -0.15
C GLY A 79 20.57 13.30 -0.80
N GLU A 80 20.82 12.18 -1.46
CA GLU A 80 19.81 11.35 -2.11
C GLU A 80 19.14 10.39 -1.13
N LEU A 81 17.87 10.07 -1.37
CA LEU A 81 17.10 9.18 -0.49
C LEU A 81 17.65 7.76 -0.50
N MET A 82 17.87 7.20 0.69
CA MET A 82 18.25 5.79 0.83
C MET A 82 17.01 4.89 0.81
N PHE A 83 17.13 3.74 0.15
CA PHE A 83 16.06 2.75 0.01
C PHE A 83 16.44 1.41 0.65
N TYR A 84 15.42 0.69 1.12
CA TYR A 84 15.58 -0.71 1.51
C TYR A 84 16.05 -1.53 0.32
N GLY A 85 16.96 -2.48 0.56
CA GLY A 85 17.33 -3.50 -0.42
C GLY A 85 16.19 -4.49 -0.67
N ARG A 86 16.37 -5.37 -1.65
CA ARG A 86 15.49 -6.53 -1.85
C ARG A 86 15.83 -7.59 -0.79
N ASP A 87 14.82 -8.08 -0.07
CA ASP A 87 14.98 -9.10 0.97
C ASP A 87 14.22 -10.37 0.56
N ASP A 88 14.97 -11.32 0.00
CA ASP A 88 14.44 -12.60 -0.45
C ASP A 88 14.24 -13.60 0.70
N GLU A 89 14.84 -13.38 1.88
CA GLU A 89 14.69 -14.29 3.03
C GLU A 89 13.34 -14.09 3.72
N ARG A 90 12.94 -12.83 3.93
CA ARG A 90 11.70 -12.50 4.64
C ARG A 90 10.52 -12.27 3.72
N PHE A 91 10.76 -11.68 2.55
CA PHE A 91 9.70 -11.16 1.68
C PHE A 91 9.64 -11.84 0.30
N MET A 92 10.25 -13.01 0.09
CA MET A 92 9.95 -13.86 -1.09
C MET A 92 8.57 -14.54 -0.98
N LYS A 93 7.55 -13.71 -0.74
CA LYS A 93 6.17 -14.07 -0.45
C LYS A 93 5.22 -13.06 -1.07
N THR A 94 4.00 -13.48 -1.29
CA THR A 94 2.91 -12.61 -1.74
C THR A 94 2.22 -12.01 -0.51
N SER A 95 2.09 -10.68 -0.47
CA SER A 95 1.28 -10.02 0.56
C SER A 95 -0.19 -10.30 0.30
N ILE A 96 -0.88 -10.83 1.31
CA ILE A 96 -2.33 -11.03 1.31
C ILE A 96 -2.92 -10.04 2.31
N VAL A 97 -4.02 -9.38 1.92
CA VAL A 97 -4.71 -8.43 2.80
C VAL A 97 -6.15 -8.87 2.95
N ASP A 98 -6.49 -9.28 4.17
CA ASP A 98 -7.86 -9.58 4.56
C ASP A 98 -8.52 -8.35 5.17
N TYR A 99 -9.84 -8.27 5.04
CA TYR A 99 -10.65 -7.21 5.63
C TYR A 99 -11.42 -7.76 6.82
N ASP A 100 -11.25 -7.17 8.01
CA ASP A 100 -12.07 -7.47 9.17
C ASP A 100 -13.30 -6.54 9.20
N PRO A 101 -14.53 -7.07 9.00
CA PRO A 101 -15.74 -6.24 8.98
C PRO A 101 -16.08 -5.59 10.32
N LYS A 102 -15.52 -6.08 11.44
CA LYS A 102 -15.82 -5.54 12.78
C LYS A 102 -14.99 -4.30 13.09
N THR A 103 -13.74 -4.29 12.66
CA THR A 103 -12.79 -3.20 12.94
C THR A 103 -12.58 -2.30 11.72
N GLU A 104 -13.01 -2.75 10.55
CA GLU A 104 -12.72 -2.12 9.25
C GLU A 104 -11.23 -1.98 8.95
N GLU A 105 -10.39 -2.78 9.62
CA GLU A 105 -8.94 -2.75 9.49
C GLU A 105 -8.44 -3.80 8.48
N PRO A 106 -7.48 -3.42 7.60
CA PRO A 106 -6.78 -4.38 6.77
C PRO A 106 -5.79 -5.22 7.60
N GLN A 107 -5.94 -6.53 7.55
CA GLN A 107 -5.06 -7.51 8.18
C GLN A 107 -4.09 -8.06 7.14
N VAL A 108 -2.79 -7.81 7.33
CA VAL A 108 -1.76 -8.24 6.37
C VAL A 108 -1.18 -9.57 6.80
N SER A 109 -1.19 -10.53 5.89
CA SER A 109 -0.51 -11.81 6.01
C SER A 109 0.37 -12.05 4.78
N TYR A 110 1.13 -13.15 4.80
CA TYR A 110 2.02 -13.51 3.70
C TYR A 110 1.76 -14.95 3.29
N MET A 111 1.70 -15.16 1.97
CA MET A 111 1.56 -16.47 1.36
C MET A 111 2.83 -16.82 0.61
N ASP A 112 3.40 -17.98 0.94
CA ASP A 112 4.51 -18.56 0.20
C ASP A 112 4.05 -19.02 -1.18
N PHE A 113 4.94 -18.96 -2.16
CA PHE A 113 4.66 -19.44 -3.51
C PHE A 113 5.83 -20.28 -4.00
N GLU A 114 5.52 -21.23 -4.89
CA GLU A 114 6.52 -22.14 -5.41
C GLU A 114 7.45 -21.41 -6.39
N HIS A 115 8.74 -21.38 -6.07
CA HIS A 115 9.77 -20.74 -6.88
C HIS A 115 11.06 -21.55 -6.98
N SER A 116 11.02 -22.86 -6.71
CA SER A 116 12.22 -23.72 -6.75
C SER A 116 12.86 -23.83 -8.14
N LEU A 117 12.05 -23.76 -9.20
CA LEU A 117 12.52 -23.94 -10.58
C LEU A 117 13.46 -22.83 -11.05
N ILE A 118 13.29 -21.60 -10.55
CA ILE A 118 14.08 -20.44 -10.96
C ILE A 118 14.58 -19.73 -9.71
N LYS A 119 15.90 -19.80 -9.48
CA LYS A 119 16.54 -19.10 -8.37
C LYS A 119 16.42 -17.58 -8.53
N ALA A 120 16.19 -16.89 -7.42
CA ALA A 120 16.16 -15.44 -7.39
C ALA A 120 17.51 -14.87 -7.87
N ARG A 121 17.44 -13.88 -8.77
CA ARG A 121 18.61 -13.16 -9.28
C ARG A 121 18.35 -11.67 -9.27
N ALA A 122 19.40 -10.87 -9.15
CA ALA A 122 19.29 -9.42 -9.26
C ALA A 122 18.68 -9.06 -10.64
N ARG A 123 17.70 -8.16 -10.64
CA ARG A 123 17.13 -7.62 -11.87
C ARG A 123 17.93 -6.39 -12.26
N ASN A 124 18.59 -6.42 -13.41
CA ASN A 124 19.26 -5.26 -13.98
C ASN A 124 18.44 -4.73 -15.16
N TYR A 125 17.91 -3.50 -15.03
CA TYR A 125 17.13 -2.83 -16.06
C TYR A 125 17.98 -1.88 -16.94
N ALA A 126 19.29 -1.77 -16.70
CA ALA A 126 20.17 -0.86 -17.42
C ALA A 126 20.36 -1.20 -18.92
N VAL A 127 19.88 -2.37 -19.37
CA VAL A 127 20.18 -2.90 -20.72
C VAL A 127 19.04 -2.65 -21.73
N ALA A 128 17.90 -2.07 -21.32
CA ALA A 128 16.72 -1.91 -22.19
C ALA A 128 16.54 -0.52 -22.83
N LYS A 129 17.64 0.17 -23.18
CA LYS A 129 17.62 1.30 -24.11
C LYS A 129 18.71 1.11 -25.17
N LYS A 130 18.38 0.35 -26.21
CA LYS A 130 18.93 0.53 -27.55
C LYS A 130 17.74 0.78 -28.46
N GLU A 131 17.45 2.07 -28.69
CA GLU A 131 16.80 2.49 -29.94
C GLU A 131 17.81 2.36 -31.09
#